data_AF-A0ABD6B1D1-F1
#
_entry.id   AF-A0ABD6B1D1-F1
#
_cell.length_a   1.000
_cell.length_b   1.000
_cell.length_c   1.000
_cell.angle_alpha   90.00
_cell.angle_beta   90.00
_cell.angle_gamma   90.00
#
_symmetry.space_group_name_H-M   'P 1'
#
loop_
_entity.id
_entity.type
_entity.pdbx_description
1 polymer ?
#
loop_
_entity_poly.entity_id
_entity_poly.type
_entity_poly.pdbx_seq_one_letter_code
_entity_poly.pdbx_strand_id
1 'polypeptide(L)'
;VIGEQFIREFEREAREADADYLAEGAPLNDLAREPLTAPERDLPDFDLAEAFEAVLADPTAASKEWAYRQYDHEVGLRTAVEPGDDAAVLALHDAGDEDEQHAIALSAGANPHWTDCDPEAGARAVAVENATNLAAKGATPLAAVDCLNGGNPEDPETYEGFASAVSGLADACADLSV
;
A
#
# COMPACT_ATOMS: atom_id res chain seq x y z
N VAL A 1 22.45 45.32 -21.73
CA VAL A 1 21.16 44.70 -22.12
C VAL A 1 21.09 43.35 -21.46
N ILE A 2 20.52 43.26 -20.25
CA ILE A 2 19.54 42.26 -19.78
C ILE A 2 18.92 42.95 -18.57
N GLY A 3 17.78 43.61 -18.82
CA GLY A 3 16.99 44.29 -17.80
C GLY A 3 15.98 43.34 -17.17
N GLU A 4 15.47 43.79 -16.02
CA GLU A 4 14.19 43.41 -15.43
C GLU A 4 14.13 42.00 -14.81
N GLN A 5 14.45 41.94 -13.52
CA GLN A 5 13.96 40.90 -12.63
C GLN A 5 12.43 40.99 -12.61
N PHE A 6 11.75 39.95 -13.07
CA PHE A 6 10.31 39.78 -12.86
C PHE A 6 10.06 39.43 -11.38
N ILE A 7 10.05 40.43 -10.51
CA ILE A 7 9.46 40.28 -9.18
C ILE A 7 7.95 40.32 -9.39
N ARG A 8 7.31 39.15 -9.41
CA ARG A 8 5.86 39.07 -9.21
C ARG A 8 5.60 39.19 -7.72
N GLU A 9 5.28 40.40 -7.27
CA GLU A 9 4.57 40.59 -6.01
C GLU A 9 3.16 40.01 -6.20
N PHE A 10 2.89 38.85 -5.61
CA PHE A 10 1.52 38.44 -5.39
C PHE A 10 0.97 39.33 -4.29
N GLU A 11 0.01 40.21 -4.60
CA GLU A 11 -0.82 40.81 -3.57
C GLU A 11 -1.46 39.66 -2.78
N ARG A 12 -0.94 39.39 -1.58
CA ARG A 12 -1.50 38.38 -0.69
C ARG A 12 -2.77 38.98 -0.10
N GLU A 13 -3.86 38.92 -0.84
CA GLU A 13 -5.19 39.08 -0.25
C GLU A 13 -5.50 37.82 0.57
N ALA A 14 -5.35 37.93 1.89
CA ALA A 14 -5.91 36.95 2.80
C ALA A 14 -7.44 37.03 2.72
N ARG A 15 -8.08 35.87 2.57
CA ARG A 15 -9.53 35.71 2.64
C ARG A 15 -9.85 34.92 3.90
N GLU A 16 -10.78 35.45 4.69
CA GLU A 16 -11.35 34.74 5.82
C GLU A 16 -12.46 33.83 5.27
N ALA A 17 -12.31 32.54 5.48
CA ALA A 17 -13.30 31.53 5.15
C ALA A 17 -13.49 30.65 6.39
N ASP A 18 -14.73 30.22 6.60
CA ASP A 18 -15.07 29.32 7.69
C ASP A 18 -14.34 27.98 7.54
N ALA A 19 -13.80 27.46 8.65
CA ALA A 19 -12.99 26.25 8.63
C ALA A 19 -13.83 25.02 8.24
N ASP A 20 -15.09 24.95 8.69
CA ASP A 20 -15.99 23.85 8.34
C ASP A 20 -16.35 23.92 6.85
N TYR A 21 -16.57 25.12 6.32
CA TYR A 21 -16.76 25.30 4.87
C TYR A 21 -15.58 24.78 4.04
N LEU A 22 -14.34 24.98 4.51
CA LEU A 22 -13.13 24.53 3.81
C LEU A 22 -12.85 23.04 3.97
N ALA A 23 -13.22 22.44 5.11
CA ALA A 23 -12.93 21.04 5.42
C ALA A 23 -14.09 20.10 5.07
N GLU A 24 -15.29 20.44 5.50
CA GLU A 24 -16.49 19.59 5.47
C GLU A 24 -17.52 20.03 4.41
N GLY A 25 -17.32 21.22 3.80
CA GLY A 25 -18.25 21.79 2.84
C GLY A 25 -18.26 21.13 1.46
N ALA A 26 -17.38 20.16 1.21
CA ALA A 26 -17.30 19.46 -0.07
C ALA A 26 -18.49 18.48 -0.22
N PRO A 27 -19.27 18.53 -1.31
CA PRO A 27 -20.35 17.59 -1.53
C PRO A 27 -19.81 16.18 -1.74
N LEU A 28 -20.42 15.20 -1.08
CA LEU A 28 -20.21 13.79 -1.39
C LEU A 28 -20.84 13.47 -2.75
N ASN A 29 -20.14 12.69 -3.57
CA ASN A 29 -20.65 12.20 -4.85
C ASN A 29 -21.00 10.73 -4.73
N ASP A 30 -22.26 10.40 -4.98
CA ASP A 30 -22.72 9.02 -5.16
C ASP A 30 -22.75 8.73 -6.67
N LEU A 31 -21.70 8.07 -7.16
CA LEU A 31 -21.49 7.80 -8.58
C LEU A 31 -22.05 6.43 -8.96
N ALA A 32 -22.51 6.31 -10.20
CA ALA A 32 -23.01 5.04 -10.73
C ALA A 32 -21.89 3.99 -10.75
N ARG A 33 -22.27 2.72 -10.57
CA ARG A 33 -21.38 1.56 -10.59
C ARG A 33 -21.94 0.50 -11.51
N GLU A 34 -21.05 -0.15 -12.26
CA GLU A 34 -21.40 -1.24 -13.16
C GLU A 34 -20.64 -2.52 -12.76
N PRO A 35 -21.33 -3.67 -12.62
CA PRO A 35 -20.69 -4.92 -12.20
C PRO A 35 -19.54 -5.33 -13.12
N LEU A 36 -18.44 -5.76 -12.52
CA LEU A 36 -17.30 -6.27 -13.26
C LEU A 36 -17.57 -7.66 -13.84
N THR A 37 -17.00 -7.91 -15.01
CA THR A 37 -16.98 -9.24 -15.62
C THR A 37 -15.65 -9.91 -15.29
N ALA A 38 -15.71 -11.05 -14.61
CA ALA A 38 -14.51 -11.82 -14.31
C ALA A 38 -13.80 -12.26 -15.61
N PRO A 39 -12.47 -12.14 -15.70
CA PRO A 39 -11.73 -12.57 -16.89
C PRO A 39 -11.84 -14.09 -17.07
N GLU A 40 -11.80 -14.52 -18.34
CA GLU A 40 -11.72 -15.95 -18.65
C GLU A 40 -10.38 -16.52 -18.17
N ARG A 41 -10.42 -17.72 -17.58
CA ARG A 41 -9.20 -18.41 -17.15
C ARG A 41 -8.57 -19.14 -18.32
N ASP A 42 -7.46 -18.63 -18.81
CA ASP A 42 -6.59 -19.31 -19.76
C ASP A 42 -5.39 -19.91 -19.02
N LEU A 43 -5.25 -21.23 -19.08
CA LEU A 43 -4.17 -21.99 -18.43
C LEU A 43 -3.44 -22.79 -19.51
N PRO A 44 -2.53 -22.15 -20.26
CA PRO A 44 -1.78 -22.84 -21.30
C PRO A 44 -0.87 -23.91 -20.68
N ASP A 45 -0.60 -24.96 -21.45
CA ASP A 45 0.43 -25.94 -21.09
C ASP A 45 1.83 -25.30 -21.27
N PHE A 46 2.68 -25.42 -20.26
CA PHE A 46 4.06 -24.94 -20.28
C PHE A 46 5.01 -25.98 -19.67
N ASP A 47 6.28 -25.95 -20.07
CA ASP A 47 7.32 -26.72 -19.40
C ASP A 47 7.60 -26.13 -18.01
N LEU A 48 7.73 -27.00 -16.99
CA LEU A 48 7.89 -26.55 -15.61
C LEU A 48 9.23 -25.86 -15.36
N ALA A 49 10.32 -26.31 -16.01
CA ALA A 49 11.61 -25.67 -15.85
C ALA A 49 11.60 -24.27 -16.49
N GLU A 50 10.97 -24.15 -17.66
CA GLU A 50 10.76 -22.85 -18.31
C GLU A 50 9.92 -21.90 -17.45
N ALA A 51 8.81 -22.38 -16.89
CA ALA A 51 7.95 -21.56 -16.03
C ALA A 51 8.65 -21.11 -14.74
N PHE A 52 9.47 -22.00 -14.14
CA PHE A 52 10.26 -21.65 -12.96
C PHE A 52 11.26 -20.53 -13.24
N GLU A 53 12.02 -20.65 -14.34
CA GLU A 53 12.96 -19.61 -14.77
C GLU A 53 12.23 -18.29 -15.10
N ALA A 54 11.06 -18.37 -15.74
CA ALA A 54 10.25 -17.19 -16.04
C ALA A 54 9.80 -16.46 -14.78
N VAL A 55 9.33 -17.18 -13.76
CA VAL A 55 8.92 -16.57 -12.48
C VAL A 55 10.11 -15.92 -11.77
N LEU A 56 11.27 -16.59 -11.68
CA LEU A 56 12.44 -16.01 -11.02
C LEU A 56 13.05 -14.83 -11.77
N ALA A 57 12.89 -14.78 -13.09
CA ALA A 57 13.33 -13.66 -13.92
C ALA A 57 12.40 -12.44 -13.83
N ASP A 58 11.15 -12.61 -13.38
CA ASP A 58 10.20 -11.51 -13.26
C ASP A 58 10.69 -10.47 -12.23
N PRO A 59 10.73 -9.17 -12.56
CA PRO A 59 11.18 -8.13 -11.64
C PRO A 59 10.40 -8.08 -10.32
N THR A 60 9.16 -8.57 -10.28
CA THR A 60 8.30 -8.66 -9.09
C THR A 60 8.78 -9.74 -8.13
N ALA A 61 9.33 -10.85 -8.62
CA ALA A 61 9.86 -11.95 -7.82
C ALA A 61 11.39 -11.87 -7.60
N ALA A 62 12.13 -11.27 -8.55
CA ALA A 62 13.58 -11.17 -8.50
C ALA A 62 14.09 -10.40 -7.26
N SER A 63 15.37 -10.59 -6.90
CA SER A 63 15.97 -9.92 -5.75
C SER A 63 15.84 -8.39 -5.82
N LYS A 64 15.37 -7.79 -4.71
CA LYS A 64 15.26 -6.33 -4.53
C LYS A 64 16.51 -5.71 -3.91
N GLU A 65 17.58 -6.49 -3.82
CA GLU A 65 18.84 -6.07 -3.19
C GLU A 65 19.47 -4.84 -3.83
N TRP A 66 19.31 -4.69 -5.13
CA TRP A 66 19.79 -3.49 -5.82
C TRP A 66 19.14 -2.22 -5.27
N ALA A 67 17.89 -2.28 -4.80
CA ALA A 67 17.14 -1.12 -4.31
C ALA A 67 17.56 -0.78 -2.88
N TYR A 68 17.52 -1.74 -1.95
CA TYR A 68 17.79 -1.44 -0.54
C TYR A 68 19.27 -1.21 -0.23
N ARG A 69 20.21 -1.70 -1.04
CA ARG A 69 21.65 -1.36 -0.91
C ARG A 69 21.97 0.11 -1.16
N GLN A 70 21.05 0.87 -1.74
CA GLN A 70 21.23 2.30 -1.98
C GLN A 70 20.96 3.16 -0.75
N TYR A 71 20.39 2.56 0.30
CA TYR A 71 19.98 3.25 1.52
C TYR A 71 20.71 2.69 2.73
N ASP A 72 21.04 3.57 3.67
CA ASP A 72 21.48 3.17 5.00
C ASP A 72 20.24 2.73 5.81
N HIS A 73 20.31 1.52 6.35
CA HIS A 73 19.26 0.90 7.16
C HIS A 73 19.71 0.63 8.60
N GLU A 74 20.85 1.16 9.03
CA GLU A 74 21.41 0.98 10.38
C GLU A 74 21.41 2.26 11.21
N VAL A 75 21.18 3.43 10.62
CA VAL A 75 21.11 4.71 11.37
C VAL A 75 20.15 4.60 12.56
N GLY A 76 20.69 4.88 13.75
CA GLY A 76 19.96 4.81 15.01
C GLY A 76 20.07 3.47 15.74
N LEU A 77 20.72 2.45 15.15
CA LEU A 77 20.99 1.15 15.76
C LEU A 77 19.73 0.47 16.34
N ARG A 78 18.61 0.60 15.62
CA ARG A 78 17.30 0.03 15.97
C ARG A 78 16.85 -1.08 15.03
N THR A 79 17.48 -1.23 13.87
CA THR A 79 17.10 -2.27 12.90
C THR A 79 17.49 -3.64 13.42
N ALA A 80 16.49 -4.46 13.74
CA ALA A 80 16.66 -5.83 14.22
C ALA A 80 16.55 -6.86 13.08
N VAL A 81 15.77 -6.55 12.04
CA VAL A 81 15.69 -7.32 10.80
C VAL A 81 16.01 -6.40 9.63
N GLU A 82 17.05 -6.73 8.88
CA GLU A 82 17.52 -5.99 7.71
C GLU A 82 16.57 -6.17 6.51
N PRO A 83 16.60 -5.25 5.51
CA PRO A 83 15.82 -5.39 4.29
C PRO A 83 16.13 -6.67 3.50
N GLY A 84 15.12 -7.18 2.77
CA GLY A 84 15.23 -8.40 1.96
C GLY A 84 14.48 -9.60 2.54
N ASP A 85 13.77 -9.39 3.65
CA ASP A 85 12.90 -10.36 4.31
C ASP A 85 11.43 -9.89 4.32
N ASP A 86 10.49 -10.70 4.80
CA ASP A 86 9.03 -10.46 4.67
C ASP A 86 8.51 -9.22 5.43
N ALA A 87 9.22 -8.80 6.47
CA ALA A 87 8.86 -7.63 7.28
C ALA A 87 10.10 -7.01 7.94
N ALA A 88 10.12 -5.69 8.06
CA ALA A 88 11.13 -4.96 8.81
C ALA A 88 10.79 -4.98 10.30
N VAL A 89 11.79 -5.11 11.17
CA VAL A 89 11.62 -5.09 12.63
C VAL A 89 12.55 -4.04 13.22
N LEU A 90 11.97 -3.10 13.97
CA LEU A 90 12.69 -2.02 14.63
C LEU A 90 12.53 -2.13 16.15
N ALA A 91 13.65 -2.20 16.86
CA ALA A 91 13.69 -2.19 18.32
C ALA A 91 13.32 -0.81 18.88
N LEU A 92 12.52 -0.83 19.93
CA LEU A 92 12.06 0.35 20.67
C LEU A 92 12.76 0.39 22.03
N HIS A 93 14.05 0.69 22.03
CA HIS A 93 14.91 0.65 23.22
C HIS A 93 14.43 1.51 24.40
N ASP A 94 13.68 2.58 24.10
CA ASP A 94 13.18 3.54 25.09
C ASP A 94 11.72 3.27 25.51
N ALA A 95 11.14 2.13 25.11
CA ALA A 95 9.77 1.75 25.42
C ALA A 95 9.73 0.63 26.47
N GLY A 96 8.90 0.81 27.49
CA GLY A 96 8.66 -0.19 28.55
C GLY A 96 9.64 -0.11 29.73
N ASP A 97 9.58 -1.13 30.58
CA ASP A 97 10.53 -1.32 31.70
C ASP A 97 11.88 -1.88 31.19
N GLU A 98 12.97 -1.67 31.93
CA GLU A 98 14.33 -2.07 31.51
C GLU A 98 14.51 -3.58 31.27
N ASP A 99 13.63 -4.41 31.83
CA ASP A 99 13.62 -5.86 31.67
C ASP A 99 12.78 -6.35 30.47
N GLU A 100 12.12 -5.44 29.75
CA GLU A 100 11.23 -5.77 28.63
C GLU A 100 11.80 -5.26 27.29
N GLN A 101 11.79 -6.12 26.28
CA GLN A 101 12.20 -5.76 24.92
C GLN A 101 10.97 -5.50 24.05
N HIS A 102 10.88 -4.28 23.54
CA HIS A 102 9.82 -3.86 22.64
C HIS A 102 10.35 -3.68 21.22
N ALA A 103 9.52 -4.04 20.24
CA ALA A 103 9.81 -3.83 18.83
C ALA A 103 8.53 -3.55 18.05
N ILE A 104 8.66 -2.85 16.93
CA ILE A 104 7.59 -2.69 15.95
C ILE A 104 7.98 -3.41 14.67
N ALA A 105 7.05 -4.20 14.13
CA ALA A 105 7.19 -4.87 12.85
C ALA A 105 6.34 -4.16 11.80
N LEU A 106 6.87 -4.04 10.58
CA LEU A 106 6.25 -3.36 9.47
C LEU A 106 6.29 -4.28 8.25
N SER A 107 5.14 -4.47 7.60
CA SER A 107 5.04 -5.13 6.30
C SER A 107 4.24 -4.23 5.36
N ALA A 108 4.59 -4.28 4.08
CA ALA A 108 3.90 -3.58 3.02
C ALA A 108 3.86 -4.48 1.78
N GLY A 109 2.69 -4.61 1.16
CA GLY A 109 2.46 -5.50 0.04
C GLY A 109 1.25 -5.06 -0.76
N ALA A 110 1.24 -5.44 -2.04
CA ALA A 110 0.14 -5.22 -2.96
C ALA A 110 0.22 -6.27 -4.09
N ASN A 111 -0.93 -6.77 -4.54
CA ASN A 111 -1.00 -7.70 -5.66
C ASN A 111 -1.93 -7.14 -6.76
N PRO A 112 -1.44 -6.22 -7.61
CA PRO A 112 -2.27 -5.55 -8.60
C PRO A 112 -2.84 -6.51 -9.64
N HIS A 113 -2.16 -7.61 -9.97
CA HIS A 113 -2.67 -8.60 -10.94
C HIS A 113 -3.89 -9.36 -10.40
N TRP A 114 -3.90 -9.69 -9.11
CA TRP A 114 -5.09 -10.29 -8.51
C TRP A 114 -6.20 -9.26 -8.40
N THR A 115 -5.91 -8.07 -7.88
CA THR A 115 -6.91 -7.00 -7.73
C THR A 115 -7.51 -6.57 -9.08
N ASP A 116 -6.75 -6.64 -10.18
CA ASP A 116 -7.26 -6.39 -11.54
C ASP A 116 -8.25 -7.48 -11.99
N CYS A 117 -7.97 -8.75 -11.69
CA CYS A 117 -8.85 -9.88 -12.02
C CYS A 117 -10.12 -9.94 -11.15
N ASP A 118 -9.96 -9.68 -9.85
CA ASP A 118 -11.00 -9.74 -8.82
C ASP A 118 -10.64 -8.74 -7.71
N PRO A 119 -11.20 -7.52 -7.75
CA PRO A 119 -10.78 -6.46 -6.84
C PRO A 119 -11.06 -6.77 -5.38
N GLU A 120 -12.19 -7.40 -5.07
CA GLU A 120 -12.53 -7.74 -3.69
C GLU A 120 -11.60 -8.83 -3.16
N ALA A 121 -11.46 -9.95 -3.90
CA ALA A 121 -10.60 -11.05 -3.45
C ALA A 121 -9.12 -10.66 -3.44
N GLY A 122 -8.67 -9.87 -4.41
CA GLY A 122 -7.30 -9.36 -4.48
C GLY A 122 -6.97 -8.45 -3.30
N ALA A 123 -7.87 -7.52 -2.95
CA ALA A 123 -7.68 -6.66 -1.79
C ALA A 123 -7.70 -7.43 -0.46
N ARG A 124 -8.59 -8.43 -0.32
CA ARG A 124 -8.57 -9.36 0.83
C ARG A 124 -7.24 -10.09 0.93
N ALA A 125 -6.72 -10.59 -0.20
CA ALA A 125 -5.44 -11.30 -0.25
C ALA A 125 -4.27 -10.41 0.20
N VAL A 126 -4.26 -9.14 -0.17
CA VAL A 126 -3.24 -8.17 0.27
C VAL A 126 -3.25 -7.97 1.79
N ALA A 127 -4.43 -7.85 2.42
CA ALA A 127 -4.54 -7.76 3.88
C ALA A 127 -3.95 -9.00 4.56
N VAL A 128 -4.32 -10.18 4.05
CA VAL A 128 -3.85 -11.47 4.56
C VAL A 128 -2.34 -11.62 4.37
N GLU A 129 -1.80 -11.27 3.20
CA GLU A 129 -0.36 -11.31 2.89
C GLU A 129 0.43 -10.53 3.94
N ASN A 130 0.08 -9.26 4.16
CA ASN A 130 0.77 -8.41 5.13
C ASN A 130 0.64 -8.93 6.57
N ALA A 131 -0.54 -9.41 6.96
CA ALA A 131 -0.72 -10.03 8.27
C ALA A 131 0.14 -11.30 8.43
N THR A 132 0.26 -12.12 7.37
CA THR A 132 1.09 -13.33 7.40
C THR A 132 2.59 -13.02 7.41
N ASN A 133 3.04 -11.97 6.70
CA ASN A 133 4.42 -11.51 6.74
C ASN A 133 4.82 -11.06 8.16
N LEU A 134 3.93 -10.34 8.85
CA LEU A 134 4.13 -9.97 10.26
C LEU A 134 4.13 -11.20 11.18
N ALA A 135 3.17 -12.10 11.01
CA ALA A 135 3.07 -13.32 11.80
C ALA A 135 4.30 -14.22 11.63
N ALA A 136 4.90 -14.27 10.44
CA ALA A 136 6.15 -15.00 10.18
C ALA A 136 7.34 -14.47 10.99
N LYS A 137 7.30 -13.22 11.46
CA LYS A 137 8.28 -12.63 12.39
C LYS A 137 7.88 -12.76 13.86
N GLY A 138 6.79 -13.46 14.14
CA GLY A 138 6.22 -13.56 15.49
C GLY A 138 5.54 -12.27 15.96
N ALA A 139 5.29 -11.31 15.06
CA ALA A 139 4.59 -10.08 15.39
C ALA A 139 3.07 -10.29 15.33
N THR A 140 2.35 -9.57 16.20
CA THR A 140 0.89 -9.47 16.12
C THR A 140 0.53 -8.22 15.32
N PRO A 141 -0.24 -8.32 14.22
CA PRO A 141 -0.76 -7.14 13.53
C PRO A 141 -1.59 -6.26 14.47
N LEU A 142 -1.34 -4.95 14.48
CA LEU A 142 -1.99 -4.00 15.40
C LEU A 142 -2.87 -2.96 14.70
N ALA A 143 -2.47 -2.57 13.49
CA ALA A 143 -3.18 -1.59 12.68
C ALA A 143 -2.79 -1.78 11.21
N ALA A 144 -3.73 -1.48 10.33
CA ALA A 144 -3.49 -1.35 8.90
C ALA A 144 -3.52 0.13 8.50
N VAL A 145 -2.69 0.49 7.54
CA VAL A 145 -2.77 1.77 6.83
C VAL A 145 -2.81 1.48 5.35
N ASP A 146 -3.71 2.14 4.65
CA ASP A 146 -3.86 1.98 3.21
C ASP A 146 -3.36 3.21 2.44
N CYS A 147 -2.95 2.95 1.21
CA CYS A 147 -2.73 3.96 0.19
C CYS A 147 -3.52 3.52 -1.03
N LEU A 148 -4.83 3.75 -1.00
CA LEU A 148 -5.72 3.34 -2.08
C LEU A 148 -5.43 4.12 -3.37
N ASN A 149 -5.14 3.40 -4.44
CA ASN A 149 -4.87 3.97 -5.77
C ASN A 149 -5.96 3.48 -6.73
N GLY A 150 -6.86 4.37 -7.13
CA GLY A 150 -7.95 4.09 -8.06
C GLY A 150 -7.84 4.90 -9.36
N GLY A 151 -8.53 4.43 -10.40
CA GLY A 151 -8.68 5.15 -11.67
C GLY A 151 -9.70 6.29 -11.61
N ASN A 152 -10.17 6.75 -12.78
CA ASN A 152 -11.20 7.78 -12.85
C ASN A 152 -12.54 7.27 -12.26
N PRO A 153 -13.07 7.85 -11.17
CA PRO A 153 -14.30 7.37 -10.55
C PRO A 153 -15.56 7.71 -11.37
N GLU A 154 -15.47 8.56 -12.41
CA GLU A 154 -16.60 8.82 -13.32
C GLU A 154 -16.88 7.66 -14.29
N ASP A 155 -15.94 6.72 -14.42
CA ASP A 155 -16.14 5.48 -15.18
C ASP A 155 -16.76 4.41 -14.26
N PRO A 156 -18.00 3.94 -14.53
CA PRO A 156 -18.73 3.07 -13.60
C PRO A 156 -18.06 1.73 -13.30
N GLU A 157 -17.35 1.13 -14.27
CA GLU A 157 -16.62 -0.12 -14.07
C GLU A 157 -15.39 0.11 -13.18
N THR A 158 -14.60 1.15 -13.47
CA THR A 158 -13.46 1.57 -12.64
C THR A 158 -13.88 1.88 -11.20
N TYR A 159 -15.01 2.57 -11.01
CA TYR A 159 -15.51 2.91 -9.69
C TYR A 159 -16.02 1.70 -8.91
N GLU A 160 -16.69 0.74 -9.59
CA GLU A 160 -17.07 -0.54 -8.97
C GLU A 160 -15.85 -1.33 -8.53
N GLY A 161 -14.79 -1.40 -9.35
CA GLY A 161 -13.56 -2.09 -8.97
C GLY A 161 -12.88 -1.47 -7.76
N PHE A 162 -12.80 -0.13 -7.72
CA PHE A 162 -12.29 0.59 -6.55
C PHE A 162 -13.14 0.32 -5.29
N ALA A 163 -14.46 0.42 -5.38
CA ALA A 163 -15.36 0.19 -4.26
C ALA A 163 -15.29 -1.26 -3.75
N SER A 164 -15.16 -2.23 -4.66
CA SER A 164 -14.98 -3.65 -4.35
C SER A 164 -13.65 -3.91 -3.63
N ALA A 165 -12.55 -3.30 -4.09
CA ALA A 165 -11.26 -3.39 -3.42
C ALA A 165 -11.28 -2.79 -2.01
N VAL A 166 -11.92 -1.62 -1.82
CA VAL A 166 -12.09 -1.01 -0.50
C VAL A 166 -12.88 -1.92 0.43
N SER A 167 -13.97 -2.50 -0.06
CA SER A 167 -14.82 -3.40 0.72
C SER A 167 -14.07 -4.68 1.10
N GLY A 168 -13.34 -5.29 0.17
CA GLY A 168 -12.52 -6.47 0.43
C GLY A 168 -11.41 -6.21 1.45
N LEU A 169 -10.71 -5.08 1.35
CA LEU A 169 -9.69 -4.69 2.31
C LEU A 169 -10.29 -4.48 3.72
N ALA A 170 -11.39 -3.73 3.82
CA ALA A 170 -12.06 -3.43 5.08
C ALA A 170 -12.57 -4.70 5.77
N ASP A 171 -13.21 -5.61 5.02
CA ASP A 171 -13.72 -6.86 5.57
C ASP A 171 -12.58 -7.77 6.05
N ALA A 172 -11.48 -7.87 5.31
CA ALA A 172 -10.33 -8.67 5.73
C ALA A 172 -9.65 -8.10 6.98
N CYS A 173 -9.49 -6.77 7.07
CA CYS A 173 -9.01 -6.10 8.28
C CYS A 173 -9.92 -6.38 9.48
N ALA A 174 -11.25 -6.29 9.30
CA ALA A 174 -12.21 -6.63 10.35
C ALA A 174 -12.10 -8.09 10.81
N ASP A 175 -11.97 -9.03 9.88
CA ASP A 175 -11.78 -10.46 10.17
C ASP A 175 -10.47 -10.73 10.94
N LEU A 176 -9.41 -9.97 10.62
CA LEU A 176 -8.11 -10.03 11.29
C LEU A 176 -8.06 -9.24 12.61
N SER A 177 -9.08 -8.43 12.90
CA SER A 177 -9.12 -7.48 14.02
C SER A 177 -8.00 -6.42 13.97
N VAL A 178 -7.77 -5.86 12.77
CA VAL A 178 -6.69 -4.89 12.45
C VAL A 178 -7.27 -3.59 11.89
#